data_AF-A3D905-F1
#
_entry.id   AF-A3D905-F1
#
_cell.length_a   1.000
_cell.length_b   1.000
_cell.length_c   1.000
_cell.angle_alpha   90.00
_cell.angle_beta   90.00
_cell.angle_gamma   90.00
#
_symmetry.space_group_name_H-M   'P 1'
#
loop_
_entity.id
_entity.type
_entity.pdbx_description
1 polymer ?
#
loop_
_entity_poly.entity_id
_entity_poly.type
_entity_poly.pdbx_seq_one_letter_code
_entity_poly.pdbx_strand_id
1 'polypeptide(L)'
;MILMTFRYYSMRLHALLCLSVFALLSLPALADTDENAELYANMNTRLSYMQQVALYKWQHQLPIEDLAREKIVLAQSVTAAESLGITSVAITDFFQVQIELAKKIQRQYHQQWREHGLPQTLQTKQNTKLSLDKIRPALTTLGQTIIEQIAEHQDQHDFSVFNLAIDTPLVSIEDKAVLFRSLSLIKPKVYLSTLDKIIAEKILYVGTTGDYEPFSYFEAGQIKGIDIDLANRLADSLGAQAVFLPTSWSNLITDLSSERFDIMMSGISKQLFRQRVGLQSDIYLEDGKTPISLCAKKERYDSLAKIDKPDTRMIVNKGGTNQRFVDANIKQAKITVHSSNVTIFQELIANRADVMITDRVEVQLQTKKHTELCSTMPNNLNYSAKAFLMGRDPIWKEYVDAWLELSIKDGSVSNIFNHYI
;
A
#
# COMPACT_ATOMS: atom_id res chain seq x y z
N MET A 1 -12.05 57.22 75.98
CA MET A 1 -12.70 56.78 77.24
C MET A 1 -13.72 55.72 76.84
N ILE A 2 -13.33 54.46 76.86
CA ILE A 2 -13.79 53.45 77.84
C ILE A 2 -14.96 52.62 77.29
N LEU A 3 -14.66 51.33 77.11
CA LEU A 3 -15.46 50.10 77.27
C LEU A 3 -16.78 49.93 76.47
N MET A 4 -16.89 48.89 75.63
CA MET A 4 -17.17 47.47 75.96
C MET A 4 -18.64 47.26 76.33
N THR A 5 -19.41 46.48 75.56
CA THR A 5 -20.04 45.20 75.99
C THR A 5 -21.04 44.62 74.98
N PHE A 6 -21.07 43.29 75.00
CA PHE A 6 -21.82 42.26 74.30
C PHE A 6 -23.37 42.25 74.39
N ARG A 7 -23.94 41.37 73.53
CA ARG A 7 -25.23 40.62 73.63
C ARG A 7 -26.51 41.37 73.22
N TYR A 8 -27.52 40.80 72.57
CA TYR A 8 -27.80 39.61 71.74
C TYR A 8 -29.33 39.70 71.43
N TYR A 9 -29.80 39.18 70.29
CA TYR A 9 -31.19 38.83 69.93
C TYR A 9 -32.27 39.94 69.83
N SER A 10 -32.82 40.12 68.62
CA SER A 10 -34.16 39.60 68.24
C SER A 10 -34.91 40.48 67.23
N MET A 11 -35.42 39.79 66.19
CA MET A 11 -36.66 40.05 65.45
C MET A 11 -36.76 41.18 64.42
N ARG A 12 -36.76 40.71 63.15
CA ARG A 12 -37.72 40.99 62.07
C ARG A 12 -37.87 42.45 61.63
N LEU A 13 -37.45 42.76 60.40
CA LEU A 13 -38.34 42.94 59.23
C LEU A 13 -37.49 43.35 58.00
N HIS A 14 -37.88 42.84 56.81
CA HIS A 14 -37.39 43.20 55.46
C HIS A 14 -36.11 42.54 54.94
N ALA A 15 -36.29 41.42 54.23
CA ALA A 15 -35.80 41.29 52.85
C ALA A 15 -36.42 40.03 52.23
N LEU A 16 -37.39 40.22 51.34
CA LEU A 16 -37.75 39.22 50.33
C LEU A 16 -36.51 39.01 49.46
N LEU A 17 -35.77 37.93 49.71
CA LEU A 17 -34.66 37.49 48.90
C LEU A 17 -34.92 36.06 48.42
N CYS A 18 -34.80 35.89 47.11
CA CYS A 18 -35.00 34.70 46.30
C CYS A 18 -34.65 33.37 47.01
N LEU A 19 -35.69 32.61 47.35
CA LEU A 19 -35.61 31.18 47.52
C LEU A 19 -35.59 30.53 46.14
N SER A 20 -34.43 30.03 45.70
CA SER A 20 -34.27 28.83 44.87
C SER A 20 -32.83 28.75 44.36
N VAL A 21 -32.37 27.52 44.13
CA VAL A 21 -31.05 27.16 43.59
C VAL A 21 -29.96 26.98 44.65
N PHE A 22 -30.03 25.87 45.40
CA PHE A 22 -28.85 25.09 45.78
C PHE A 22 -29.27 23.62 45.95
N ALA A 23 -29.67 23.01 44.84
CA ALA A 23 -29.67 21.56 44.72
C ALA A 23 -28.34 21.17 44.07
N LEU A 24 -27.49 20.52 44.85
CA LEU A 24 -26.30 19.81 44.39
C LEU A 24 -26.69 18.84 43.26
N LEU A 25 -26.48 19.26 42.01
CA LEU A 25 -26.30 18.35 40.90
C LEU A 25 -24.84 17.93 40.91
N SER A 26 -24.53 16.92 41.73
CA SER A 26 -23.41 16.03 41.42
C SER A 26 -23.79 15.31 40.14
N LEU A 27 -23.43 15.90 38.99
CA LEU A 27 -23.32 15.17 37.75
C LEU A 27 -22.42 13.96 38.05
N PRO A 28 -22.83 12.71 37.76
CA PRO A 28 -21.83 11.67 37.63
C PRO A 28 -20.91 12.18 36.53
N ALA A 29 -19.63 12.40 36.86
CA ALA A 29 -18.61 12.44 35.85
C ALA A 29 -18.85 11.18 35.01
N LEU A 30 -19.23 11.37 33.74
CA LEU A 30 -19.12 10.30 32.76
C LEU A 30 -17.69 9.81 32.92
N ALA A 31 -17.53 8.60 33.42
CA ALA A 31 -16.23 7.95 33.45
C ALA A 31 -15.79 7.93 31.99
N ASP A 32 -14.84 8.79 31.67
CA ASP A 32 -14.14 8.77 30.38
C ASP A 32 -13.58 7.37 30.28
N THR A 33 -14.17 6.53 29.44
CA THR A 33 -13.59 5.23 29.12
C THR A 33 -12.29 5.54 28.38
N ASP A 34 -11.15 5.27 29.02
CA ASP A 34 -9.83 5.43 28.40
C ASP A 34 -9.89 4.83 26.99
N GLU A 35 -9.58 5.65 25.97
CA GLU A 35 -9.67 5.25 24.57
C GLU A 35 -8.78 4.02 24.28
N ASN A 36 -7.74 3.78 25.09
CA ASN A 36 -6.88 2.61 24.99
C ASN A 36 -7.39 1.36 25.75
N ALA A 37 -8.52 1.43 26.46
CA ALA A 37 -8.99 0.33 27.31
C ALA A 37 -9.21 -0.97 26.50
N GLU A 38 -9.74 -0.86 25.28
CA GLU A 38 -9.97 -2.00 24.41
C GLU A 38 -8.66 -2.58 23.86
N LEU A 39 -7.70 -1.72 23.51
CA LEU A 39 -6.35 -2.13 23.12
C LEU A 39 -5.69 -2.96 24.23
N TYR A 40 -5.74 -2.47 25.48
CA TYR A 40 -5.16 -3.19 26.61
C TYR A 40 -5.89 -4.50 26.91
N ALA A 41 -7.22 -4.52 26.78
CA ALA A 41 -8.01 -5.74 26.93
C ALA A 41 -7.68 -6.79 25.86
N ASN A 42 -7.42 -6.38 24.61
CA ASN A 42 -7.01 -7.27 23.53
C ASN A 42 -5.60 -7.83 23.75
N MET A 43 -4.67 -6.99 24.24
CA MET A 43 -3.34 -7.44 24.66
C MET A 43 -3.42 -8.46 25.80
N ASN A 44 -4.26 -8.20 26.82
CA ASN A 44 -4.48 -9.13 27.92
C ASN A 44 -5.10 -10.45 27.44
N THR A 45 -6.12 -10.37 26.58
CA THR A 45 -6.77 -11.54 25.97
C THR A 45 -5.76 -12.39 25.23
N ARG A 46 -4.87 -11.77 24.45
CA ARG A 46 -3.81 -12.48 23.73
C ARG A 46 -2.84 -13.21 24.67
N LEU A 47 -2.47 -12.60 25.80
CA LEU A 47 -1.62 -13.24 26.81
C LEU A 47 -2.35 -14.38 27.55
N SER A 48 -3.66 -14.25 27.81
CA SER A 48 -4.44 -15.27 28.53
C SER A 48 -4.57 -16.59 27.75
N TYR A 49 -4.50 -16.55 26.40
CA TYR A 49 -4.41 -17.76 25.57
C TYR A 49 -3.20 -18.65 25.91
N MET A 50 -2.15 -18.10 26.55
CA MET A 50 -0.93 -18.86 26.81
C MET A 50 -1.13 -20.02 27.78
N GLN A 51 -2.15 -20.00 28.64
CA GLN A 51 -2.50 -21.18 29.44
C GLN A 51 -2.98 -22.34 28.56
N GLN A 52 -3.82 -22.07 27.56
CA GLN A 52 -4.32 -23.09 26.62
C GLN A 52 -3.21 -23.58 25.68
N VAL A 53 -2.33 -22.68 25.22
CA VAL A 53 -1.15 -23.06 24.43
C VAL A 53 -0.20 -23.92 25.25
N ALA A 54 0.09 -23.53 26.50
CA ALA A 54 0.90 -24.32 27.43
C ALA A 54 0.30 -25.70 27.63
N LEU A 55 -1.02 -25.78 27.87
CA LEU A 55 -1.73 -27.03 28.12
C LEU A 55 -1.69 -27.97 26.92
N TYR A 56 -1.95 -27.44 25.72
CA TYR A 56 -1.85 -28.22 24.49
C TYR A 56 -0.44 -28.78 24.32
N LYS A 57 0.59 -27.94 24.45
CA LYS A 57 1.99 -28.35 24.32
C LYS A 57 2.41 -29.36 25.39
N TRP A 58 1.91 -29.21 26.61
CA TRP A 58 2.14 -30.18 27.70
C TRP A 58 1.56 -31.56 27.36
N GLN A 59 0.29 -31.61 26.93
CA GLN A 59 -0.40 -32.85 26.59
C GLN A 59 0.25 -33.58 25.41
N HIS A 60 0.84 -32.83 24.46
CA HIS A 60 1.45 -33.35 23.25
C HIS A 60 2.98 -33.42 23.31
N GLN A 61 3.59 -33.11 24.46
CA GLN A 61 5.04 -33.07 24.66
C GLN A 61 5.80 -32.20 23.64
N LEU A 62 5.20 -31.08 23.25
CA LEU A 62 5.77 -30.16 22.27
C LEU A 62 6.63 -29.08 22.94
N PRO A 63 7.71 -28.61 22.28
CA PRO A 63 8.54 -27.54 22.81
C PRO A 63 7.78 -26.21 22.88
N ILE A 64 8.08 -25.41 23.90
CA ILE A 64 7.55 -24.05 24.05
C ILE A 64 8.09 -23.13 22.95
N GLU A 65 9.37 -23.29 22.60
CA GLU A 65 10.02 -22.56 21.51
C GLU A 65 9.56 -23.09 20.15
N ASP A 66 9.18 -22.19 19.24
CA ASP A 66 8.70 -22.50 17.90
C ASP A 66 9.17 -21.40 16.94
N LEU A 67 10.46 -21.46 16.57
CA LEU A 67 11.11 -20.44 15.74
C LEU A 67 10.42 -20.24 14.38
N ALA A 68 9.83 -21.30 13.82
CA ALA A 68 9.10 -21.21 12.57
C ALA A 68 7.81 -20.38 12.76
N ARG A 69 7.07 -20.62 13.84
CA ARG A 69 5.87 -19.84 14.15
C ARG A 69 6.22 -18.41 14.57
N GLU A 70 7.29 -18.19 15.33
CA GLU A 70 7.75 -16.86 15.73
C GLU A 70 8.04 -15.99 14.49
N LYS A 71 8.74 -16.54 13.49
CA LYS A 71 8.97 -15.87 12.20
C LYS A 71 7.67 -15.51 11.48
N ILE A 72 6.68 -16.42 11.47
CA ILE A 72 5.37 -16.17 10.84
C ILE A 72 4.64 -15.03 11.55
N VAL A 73 4.62 -15.02 12.88
CA VAL A 73 3.94 -13.98 13.66
C VAL A 73 4.58 -12.61 13.41
N LEU A 74 5.91 -12.51 13.43
CA LEU A 74 6.62 -11.26 13.17
C LEU A 74 6.41 -10.76 11.74
N ALA A 75 6.49 -11.65 10.74
CA ALA A 75 6.24 -11.27 9.35
C ALA A 75 4.82 -10.74 9.15
N GLN A 76 3.81 -11.42 9.73
CA GLN A 76 2.41 -10.99 9.67
C GLN A 76 2.20 -9.64 10.37
N SER A 77 2.82 -9.41 11.53
CA SER A 77 2.70 -8.13 12.23
C SER A 77 3.35 -6.98 11.46
N VAL A 78 4.50 -7.22 10.82
CA VAL A 78 5.16 -6.19 9.98
C VAL A 78 4.30 -5.83 8.78
N THR A 79 3.81 -6.83 8.02
CA THR A 79 2.95 -6.55 6.86
C THR A 79 1.67 -5.79 7.22
N ALA A 80 1.01 -6.15 8.32
CA ALA A 80 -0.18 -5.44 8.77
C ALA A 80 0.13 -3.99 9.21
N ALA A 81 1.23 -3.79 9.92
CA ALA A 81 1.66 -2.49 10.42
C ALA A 81 2.10 -1.53 9.30
N GLU A 82 2.82 -2.03 8.30
CA GLU A 82 3.25 -1.23 7.15
C GLU A 82 2.05 -0.68 6.37
N SER A 83 0.99 -1.49 6.20
CA SER A 83 -0.26 -1.04 5.56
C SER A 83 -1.01 0.06 6.34
N LEU A 84 -0.62 0.28 7.60
CA LEU A 84 -1.21 1.27 8.50
C LEU A 84 -0.22 2.41 8.85
N GLY A 85 0.91 2.51 8.14
CA GLY A 85 1.90 3.59 8.38
C GLY A 85 2.70 3.45 9.68
N ILE A 86 2.77 2.25 10.26
CA ILE A 86 3.61 1.95 11.42
C ILE A 86 4.95 1.36 10.95
N THR A 87 6.07 1.88 11.47
CA THR A 87 7.40 1.39 11.08
C THR A 87 7.63 -0.07 11.48
N SER A 88 8.26 -0.85 10.60
CA SER A 88 8.57 -2.27 10.84
C SER A 88 9.43 -2.51 12.08
N VAL A 89 10.34 -1.59 12.43
CA VAL A 89 11.21 -1.73 13.61
C VAL A 89 10.41 -1.69 14.91
N ALA A 90 9.63 -0.63 15.13
CA ALA A 90 8.87 -0.46 16.38
C ALA A 90 7.86 -1.59 16.61
N ILE A 91 7.18 -2.03 15.54
CA ILE A 91 6.21 -3.13 15.66
C ILE A 91 6.88 -4.48 15.87
N THR A 92 8.05 -4.71 15.27
CA THR A 92 8.84 -5.94 15.47
C THR A 92 9.26 -6.05 16.93
N ASP A 93 9.78 -4.97 17.53
CA ASP A 93 10.19 -4.94 18.93
C ASP A 93 9.02 -5.25 19.88
N PHE A 94 7.86 -4.64 19.63
CA PHE A 94 6.65 -4.89 20.42
C PHE A 94 6.17 -6.35 20.36
N PHE A 95 6.08 -6.93 19.16
CA PHE A 95 5.67 -8.33 19.02
C PHE A 95 6.75 -9.31 19.51
N GLN A 96 8.02 -8.97 19.43
CA GLN A 96 9.10 -9.76 20.02
C GLN A 96 8.97 -9.81 21.54
N VAL A 97 8.66 -8.67 22.20
CA VAL A 97 8.39 -8.63 23.64
C VAL A 97 7.19 -9.51 24.00
N GLN A 98 6.10 -9.46 23.23
CA GLN A 98 4.95 -10.34 23.46
C GLN A 98 5.27 -11.82 23.28
N ILE A 99 6.10 -12.18 22.29
CA ILE A 99 6.55 -13.57 22.07
C ILE A 99 7.39 -14.05 23.27
N GLU A 100 8.31 -13.25 23.78
CA GLU A 100 9.12 -13.61 24.95
C GLU A 100 8.25 -13.77 26.21
N LEU A 101 7.30 -12.86 26.42
CA LEU A 101 6.36 -12.96 27.53
C LEU A 101 5.47 -14.21 27.41
N ALA A 102 5.00 -14.51 26.20
CA ALA A 102 4.23 -15.71 25.91
C ALA A 102 5.02 -16.99 26.23
N LYS A 103 6.31 -17.05 25.89
CA LYS A 103 7.19 -18.17 26.24
C LYS A 103 7.41 -18.25 27.75
N LYS A 104 7.60 -17.12 28.43
CA LYS A 104 7.76 -17.05 29.90
C LYS A 104 6.54 -17.63 30.63
N ILE A 105 5.33 -17.19 30.28
CA ILE A 105 4.07 -17.68 30.86
C ILE A 105 3.95 -19.20 30.70
N GLN A 106 4.20 -19.72 29.49
CA GLN A 106 4.15 -21.17 29.23
C GLN A 106 5.17 -21.95 30.07
N ARG A 107 6.40 -21.43 30.21
CA ARG A 107 7.45 -22.08 31.01
C ARG A 107 7.06 -22.16 32.49
N GLN A 108 6.45 -21.11 33.03
CA GLN A 108 5.98 -21.07 34.41
C GLN A 108 4.81 -22.04 34.65
N TYR A 109 3.84 -22.12 33.73
CA TYR A 109 2.79 -23.15 33.83
C TYR A 109 3.36 -24.57 33.81
N HIS A 110 4.25 -24.86 32.85
CA HIS A 110 4.91 -26.17 32.79
C HIS A 110 5.72 -26.48 34.05
N GLN A 111 6.37 -25.47 34.65
CA GLN A 111 7.07 -25.64 35.92
C GLN A 111 6.09 -25.99 37.05
N GLN A 112 5.02 -25.23 37.20
CA GLN A 112 3.99 -25.50 38.21
C GLN A 112 3.40 -26.90 38.06
N TRP A 113 3.14 -27.35 36.82
CA TRP A 113 2.59 -28.68 36.55
C TRP A 113 3.60 -29.82 36.77
N ARG A 114 4.90 -29.57 36.59
CA ARG A 114 5.95 -30.52 36.99
C ARG A 114 6.03 -30.68 38.50
N GLU A 115 5.92 -29.57 39.24
CA GLU A 115 6.08 -29.55 40.70
C GLU A 115 4.83 -30.06 41.44
N HIS A 116 3.63 -29.68 40.96
CA HIS A 116 2.38 -29.89 41.69
C HIS A 116 1.37 -30.77 40.94
N GLY A 117 1.72 -31.23 39.74
CA GLY A 117 0.81 -31.92 38.84
C GLY A 117 -0.12 -30.96 38.07
N LEU A 118 -0.75 -31.48 37.01
CA LEU A 118 -1.72 -30.71 36.24
C LEU A 118 -3.00 -30.48 37.07
N PRO A 119 -3.48 -29.24 37.27
CA PRO A 119 -4.69 -28.96 38.04
C PRO A 119 -5.92 -29.72 37.52
N GLN A 120 -6.76 -30.24 38.42
CA GLN A 120 -7.99 -30.95 38.04
C GLN A 120 -8.94 -30.10 37.20
N THR A 121 -8.99 -28.80 37.43
CA THR A 121 -9.78 -27.83 36.63
C THR A 121 -9.36 -27.78 35.16
N LEU A 122 -8.11 -28.16 34.85
CA LEU A 122 -7.61 -28.23 33.48
C LEU A 122 -7.78 -29.61 32.85
N GLN A 123 -8.12 -30.65 33.63
CA GLN A 123 -8.31 -32.03 33.18
C GLN A 123 -9.75 -32.29 32.66
N THR A 124 -10.28 -31.39 31.84
CA THR A 124 -11.65 -31.51 31.30
C THR A 124 -11.67 -32.17 29.91
N LYS A 125 -12.80 -32.78 29.54
CA LYS A 125 -13.03 -33.33 28.18
C LYS A 125 -12.94 -32.28 27.07
N GLN A 126 -13.14 -31.01 27.39
CA GLN A 126 -12.98 -29.91 26.45
C GLN A 126 -11.50 -29.64 26.20
N ASN A 127 -10.70 -29.62 27.28
CA ASN A 127 -9.27 -29.35 27.20
C ASN A 127 -8.48 -30.48 26.53
N THR A 128 -8.97 -31.71 26.52
CA THR A 128 -8.36 -32.80 25.74
C THR A 128 -8.56 -32.66 24.23
N LYS A 129 -9.46 -31.76 23.78
CA LYS A 129 -9.74 -31.47 22.37
C LYS A 129 -9.14 -30.13 21.90
N LEU A 130 -8.29 -29.51 22.71
CA LEU A 130 -7.57 -28.29 22.30
C LEU A 130 -6.76 -28.57 21.04
N SER A 131 -6.66 -27.57 20.16
CA SER A 131 -5.85 -27.63 18.95
C SER A 131 -5.24 -26.26 18.67
N LEU A 132 -3.96 -26.25 18.32
CA LEU A 132 -3.29 -25.03 17.87
C LEU A 132 -3.88 -24.50 16.57
N ASP A 133 -4.51 -25.34 15.74
CA ASP A 133 -5.16 -24.88 14.50
C ASP A 133 -6.41 -24.04 14.77
N LYS A 134 -6.97 -24.11 15.99
CA LYS A 134 -8.06 -23.24 16.45
C LYS A 134 -7.55 -22.00 17.18
N ILE A 135 -6.50 -22.18 18.00
CA ILE A 135 -5.94 -21.09 18.81
C ILE A 135 -5.12 -20.11 17.95
N ARG A 136 -4.33 -20.61 16.99
CA ARG A 136 -3.44 -19.79 16.15
C ARG A 136 -4.21 -18.75 15.31
N PRO A 137 -5.34 -19.08 14.65
CA PRO A 137 -6.14 -18.06 13.96
C PRO A 137 -6.66 -16.99 14.91
N ALA A 138 -7.19 -17.35 16.09
CA ALA A 138 -7.67 -16.36 17.07
C ALA A 138 -6.55 -15.42 17.53
N LEU A 139 -5.34 -15.96 17.76
CA LEU A 139 -4.16 -15.14 18.04
C LEU A 139 -3.78 -14.27 16.84
N THR A 140 -3.81 -14.78 15.61
CA THR A 140 -3.52 -13.96 14.43
C THR A 140 -4.52 -12.79 14.30
N THR A 141 -5.82 -13.05 14.45
CA THR A 141 -6.87 -12.00 14.45
C THR A 141 -6.64 -10.97 15.56
N LEU A 142 -6.40 -11.40 16.80
CA LEU A 142 -6.09 -10.49 17.91
C LEU A 142 -4.84 -9.65 17.64
N GLY A 143 -3.82 -10.24 17.01
CA GLY A 143 -2.61 -9.51 16.63
C GLY A 143 -2.90 -8.40 15.64
N GLN A 144 -3.73 -8.67 14.63
CA GLN A 144 -4.15 -7.67 13.65
C GLN A 144 -4.98 -6.55 14.30
N THR A 145 -5.98 -6.89 15.12
CA THR A 145 -6.80 -5.91 15.83
C THR A 145 -5.96 -5.01 16.75
N ILE A 146 -4.95 -5.58 17.44
CA ILE A 146 -4.02 -4.77 18.25
C ILE A 146 -3.26 -3.76 17.37
N ILE A 147 -2.81 -4.13 16.18
CA ILE A 147 -2.08 -3.23 15.27
C ILE A 147 -3.02 -2.13 14.74
N GLU A 148 -4.23 -2.49 14.34
CA GLU A 148 -5.28 -1.55 13.92
C GLU A 148 -5.56 -0.51 15.03
N GLN A 149 -5.77 -0.98 16.27
CA GLN A 149 -6.00 -0.10 17.41
C GLN A 149 -4.78 0.76 17.78
N ILE A 150 -3.56 0.24 17.63
CA ILE A 150 -2.33 1.04 17.79
C ILE A 150 -2.25 2.14 16.73
N ALA A 151 -2.69 1.90 15.50
CA ALA A 151 -2.72 2.91 14.44
C ALA A 151 -3.81 3.98 14.67
N GLU A 152 -4.94 3.59 15.26
CA GLU A 152 -6.09 4.46 15.51
C GLU A 152 -5.93 5.38 16.74
N HIS A 153 -5.21 4.96 17.78
CA HIS A 153 -5.13 5.67 19.05
C HIS A 153 -3.81 6.42 19.22
N GLN A 154 -3.87 7.74 19.41
CA GLN A 154 -2.68 8.61 19.46
C GLN A 154 -2.11 8.83 20.88
N ASP A 155 -0.79 8.69 20.94
CA ASP A 155 0.24 9.36 21.76
C ASP A 155 0.15 9.41 23.30
N GLN A 156 -0.93 8.98 23.94
CA GLN A 156 -0.98 8.92 25.41
C GLN A 156 -1.43 7.56 25.91
N HIS A 157 -0.47 6.80 26.43
CA HIS A 157 -0.73 5.58 27.19
C HIS A 157 -0.51 5.87 28.67
N ASP A 158 -1.42 5.42 29.53
CA ASP A 158 -1.29 5.50 30.99
C ASP A 158 -0.86 4.14 31.55
N PHE A 159 0.30 4.08 32.21
CA PHE A 159 0.79 2.84 32.80
C PHE A 159 -0.11 2.32 33.92
N SER A 160 -0.80 3.20 34.64
CA SER A 160 -1.73 2.83 35.72
C SER A 160 -2.92 2.08 35.16
N VAL A 161 -3.52 2.59 34.07
CA VAL A 161 -4.64 1.95 33.39
C VAL A 161 -4.18 0.66 32.72
N PHE A 162 -3.05 0.68 32.02
CA PHE A 162 -2.44 -0.49 31.42
C PHE A 162 -2.17 -1.60 32.46
N ASN A 163 -1.61 -1.25 33.62
CA ASN A 163 -1.29 -2.22 34.67
C ASN A 163 -2.54 -2.87 35.26
N LEU A 164 -3.64 -2.13 35.36
CA LEU A 164 -4.94 -2.66 35.78
C LEU A 164 -5.56 -3.57 34.72
N ALA A 165 -5.43 -3.23 33.43
CA ALA A 165 -6.02 -3.97 32.32
C ALA A 165 -5.28 -5.29 32.01
N ILE A 166 -3.97 -5.36 32.21
CA ILE A 166 -3.20 -6.60 32.08
C ILE A 166 -3.28 -7.39 33.39
N ASP A 167 -4.22 -8.32 33.50
CA ASP A 167 -4.44 -9.15 34.69
C ASP A 167 -4.10 -10.64 34.50
N THR A 168 -3.59 -11.00 33.31
CA THR A 168 -3.20 -12.38 32.99
C THR A 168 -2.29 -12.98 34.08
N PRO A 169 -2.63 -14.15 34.63
CA PRO A 169 -1.81 -14.79 35.65
C PRO A 169 -0.36 -14.99 35.19
N LEU A 170 0.58 -14.91 36.14
CA LEU A 170 2.02 -15.12 35.91
C LEU A 170 2.73 -13.98 35.14
N VAL A 171 2.04 -12.89 34.81
CA VAL A 171 2.65 -11.66 34.28
C VAL A 171 3.01 -10.73 35.44
N SER A 172 4.30 -10.52 35.68
CA SER A 172 4.77 -9.64 36.77
C SER A 172 4.67 -8.16 36.40
N ILE A 173 4.81 -7.26 37.38
CA ILE A 173 4.80 -5.81 37.11
C ILE A 173 5.99 -5.40 36.21
N GLU A 174 7.13 -6.07 36.31
CA GLU A 174 8.28 -5.87 35.44
C GLU A 174 7.96 -6.28 34.00
N ASP A 175 7.26 -7.40 33.80
CA ASP A 175 6.81 -7.84 32.47
C ASP A 175 5.86 -6.80 31.86
N LYS A 176 4.92 -6.29 32.66
CA LYS A 176 3.99 -5.22 32.24
C LYS A 176 4.75 -3.96 31.87
N ALA A 177 5.77 -3.55 32.63
CA ALA A 177 6.57 -2.37 32.34
C ALA A 177 7.36 -2.50 31.03
N VAL A 178 7.92 -3.68 30.73
CA VAL A 178 8.61 -3.94 29.46
C VAL A 178 7.64 -3.90 28.28
N LEU A 179 6.47 -4.55 28.43
CA LEU A 179 5.43 -4.54 27.40
C LEU A 179 4.88 -3.13 27.15
N PHE A 180 4.57 -2.39 28.21
CA PHE A 180 4.12 -1.00 28.13
C PHE A 180 5.16 -0.11 27.45
N ARG A 181 6.44 -0.22 27.82
CA ARG A 181 7.51 0.56 27.19
C ARG A 181 7.61 0.27 25.70
N SER A 182 7.52 -1.00 25.29
CA SER A 182 7.57 -1.36 23.86
C SER A 182 6.36 -0.80 23.08
N LEU A 183 5.17 -0.75 23.70
CA LEU A 183 3.99 -0.12 23.14
C LEU A 183 4.17 1.40 23.00
N SER A 184 4.63 2.09 24.05
CA SER A 184 4.81 3.55 24.05
C SER A 184 5.86 4.07 23.07
N LEU A 185 6.73 3.19 22.57
CA LEU A 185 7.72 3.52 21.53
C LEU A 185 7.13 3.43 20.12
N ILE A 186 5.95 2.84 19.94
CA ILE A 186 5.26 2.83 18.65
C ILE A 186 4.65 4.21 18.43
N LYS A 187 5.19 4.92 17.44
CA LYS A 187 4.67 6.21 16.97
C LYS A 187 4.04 5.97 15.60
N PRO A 188 2.72 5.68 15.52
CA PRO A 188 2.07 5.49 14.24
C PRO A 188 2.16 6.78 13.44
N LYS A 189 2.82 6.75 12.28
CA LYS A 189 2.81 7.86 11.34
C LYS A 189 1.86 7.48 10.22
N VAL A 190 0.57 7.50 10.54
CA VAL A 190 -0.49 7.25 9.55
C VAL A 190 -0.48 8.41 8.56
N TYR A 191 -0.06 8.14 7.33
CA TYR A 191 -0.24 9.09 6.24
C TYR A 191 -1.64 8.91 5.68
N LEU A 192 -2.48 9.95 5.76
CA LEU A 192 -3.85 9.93 5.26
C LEU A 192 -3.91 9.80 3.72
N SER A 193 -2.79 10.08 3.05
CA SER A 193 -2.61 9.91 1.61
C SER A 193 -1.16 9.55 1.25
N THR A 194 -0.98 8.97 0.08
CA THR A 194 0.30 8.77 -0.61
C THR A 194 1.03 10.10 -0.79
N LEU A 195 0.29 11.21 -1.00
CA LEU A 195 0.86 12.55 -1.06
C LEU A 195 1.57 12.92 0.26
N ASP A 196 0.91 12.72 1.40
CA ASP A 196 1.48 13.01 2.72
C ASP A 196 2.72 12.14 2.99
N LYS A 197 2.66 10.86 2.58
CA LYS A 197 3.80 9.93 2.66
C LYS A 197 5.00 10.45 1.87
N ILE A 198 4.82 10.80 0.59
CA ILE A 198 5.90 11.31 -0.27
C ILE A 198 6.48 12.61 0.27
N ILE A 199 5.63 13.56 0.69
CA ILE A 199 6.08 14.85 1.25
C ILE A 199 6.92 14.64 2.50
N ALA A 200 6.57 13.66 3.33
CA ALA A 200 7.24 13.39 4.58
C ALA A 200 8.52 12.55 4.42
N GLU A 201 8.52 11.57 3.53
CA GLU A 201 9.66 10.68 3.25
C GLU A 201 10.66 11.28 2.26
N LYS A 202 10.23 12.27 1.49
CA LYS A 202 11.02 12.91 0.43
C LYS A 202 11.46 11.93 -0.66
N ILE A 203 10.68 10.88 -0.88
CA ILE A 203 10.90 9.87 -1.91
C ILE A 203 9.58 9.62 -2.66
N LEU A 204 9.64 9.60 -4.00
CA LEU A 204 8.57 9.17 -4.88
C LEU A 204 8.99 7.86 -5.57
N TYR A 205 8.32 6.75 -5.26
CA TYR A 205 8.58 5.47 -5.91
C TYR A 205 7.82 5.38 -7.24
N VAL A 206 8.55 5.25 -8.34
CA VAL A 206 8.01 5.26 -9.70
C VAL A 206 8.18 3.90 -10.35
N GLY A 207 7.08 3.19 -10.57
CA GLY A 207 7.07 1.97 -11.36
C GLY A 207 7.27 2.25 -12.83
N THR A 208 8.15 1.49 -13.49
CA THR A 208 8.43 1.69 -14.92
C THR A 208 8.98 0.42 -15.59
N THR A 209 8.73 0.23 -16.90
CA THR A 209 9.07 -1.03 -17.59
C THR A 209 10.47 -1.03 -18.22
N GLY A 210 10.99 0.15 -18.60
CA GLY A 210 12.32 0.28 -19.20
C GLY A 210 12.46 -0.37 -20.58
N ASP A 211 11.36 -0.68 -21.25
CA ASP A 211 11.33 -1.40 -22.54
C ASP A 211 10.48 -0.71 -23.62
N TYR A 212 10.11 0.56 -23.42
CA TYR A 212 9.20 1.29 -24.30
C TYR A 212 9.69 2.72 -24.58
N GLU A 213 10.62 2.83 -25.52
CA GLU A 213 11.13 4.10 -26.04
C GLU A 213 10.04 4.81 -26.88
N PRO A 214 9.79 6.13 -26.72
CA PRO A 214 10.59 7.13 -25.98
C PRO A 214 10.18 7.37 -24.52
N PHE A 215 9.25 6.60 -23.95
CA PHE A 215 8.72 6.87 -22.61
C PHE A 215 9.64 6.40 -21.49
N SER A 216 10.10 5.15 -21.57
CA SER A 216 10.94 4.52 -20.56
C SER A 216 11.78 3.42 -21.18
N TYR A 217 13.09 3.61 -21.19
CA TYR A 217 14.04 2.68 -21.79
C TYR A 217 15.42 2.80 -21.14
N PHE A 218 16.24 1.76 -21.27
CA PHE A 218 17.62 1.80 -20.83
C PHE A 218 18.56 2.29 -21.94
N GLU A 219 19.38 3.29 -21.62
CA GLU A 219 20.50 3.74 -22.45
C GLU A 219 21.76 3.79 -21.58
N ALA A 220 22.83 3.10 -22.01
CA ALA A 220 24.09 3.00 -21.27
C ALA A 220 23.92 2.57 -19.79
N GLY A 221 22.95 1.69 -19.52
CA GLY A 221 22.64 1.18 -18.18
C GLY A 221 21.85 2.15 -17.29
N GLN A 222 21.45 3.31 -17.80
CA GLN A 222 20.58 4.26 -17.11
C GLN A 222 19.19 4.26 -17.72
N ILE A 223 18.16 4.40 -16.88
CA ILE A 223 16.80 4.57 -17.36
C ILE A 223 16.59 6.01 -17.82
N LYS A 224 15.99 6.17 -19.00
CA LYS A 224 15.71 7.46 -19.66
C LYS A 224 14.35 7.43 -20.34
N GLY A 225 13.87 8.60 -20.73
CA GLY A 225 12.66 8.77 -21.52
C GLY A 225 11.76 9.87 -20.99
N ILE A 226 10.72 10.16 -21.77
CA ILE A 226 9.72 11.19 -21.48
C ILE A 226 9.12 11.00 -20.09
N ASP A 227 8.73 9.78 -19.75
CA ASP A 227 8.07 9.50 -18.47
C ASP A 227 9.05 9.53 -17.30
N ILE A 228 10.35 9.31 -17.55
CA ILE A 228 11.42 9.45 -16.56
C ILE A 228 11.67 10.92 -16.23
N ASP A 229 11.71 11.78 -17.26
CA ASP A 229 11.88 13.22 -17.07
C ASP A 229 10.65 13.85 -16.41
N LEU A 230 9.45 13.40 -16.78
CA LEU A 230 8.20 13.80 -16.12
C LEU A 230 8.16 13.34 -14.65
N ALA A 231 8.62 12.12 -14.36
CA ALA A 231 8.69 11.60 -12.99
C ALA A 231 9.63 12.42 -12.10
N ASN A 232 10.81 12.77 -12.62
CA ASN A 232 11.76 13.63 -11.90
C ASN A 232 11.14 15.00 -11.61
N ARG A 233 10.45 15.62 -12.58
CA ARG A 233 9.77 16.92 -12.37
C ARG A 233 8.62 16.84 -11.37
N LEU A 234 7.85 15.75 -11.37
CA LEU A 234 6.81 15.51 -10.37
C LEU A 234 7.43 15.41 -8.97
N ALA A 235 8.52 14.65 -8.83
CA ALA A 235 9.26 14.54 -7.57
C ALA A 235 9.81 15.89 -7.10
N ASP A 236 10.40 16.68 -8.00
CA ASP A 236 10.90 18.03 -7.71
C ASP A 236 9.79 18.94 -7.17
N SER A 237 8.57 18.86 -7.73
CA SER A 237 7.42 19.65 -7.24
C SER A 237 7.04 19.33 -5.79
N LEU A 238 7.31 18.09 -5.35
CA LEU A 238 7.05 17.59 -3.99
C LEU A 238 8.24 17.83 -3.04
N GLY A 239 9.35 18.35 -3.57
CA GLY A 239 10.65 18.39 -2.89
C GLY A 239 11.19 16.99 -2.56
N ALA A 240 10.84 15.98 -3.35
CA ALA A 240 11.20 14.58 -3.18
C ALA A 240 12.18 14.12 -4.26
N GLN A 241 12.79 12.95 -4.07
CA GLN A 241 13.60 12.27 -5.09
C GLN A 241 12.81 11.13 -5.74
N ALA A 242 12.83 11.05 -7.07
CA ALA A 242 12.27 9.91 -7.79
C ALA A 242 13.18 8.68 -7.67
N VAL A 243 12.59 7.53 -7.30
CA VAL A 243 13.26 6.22 -7.29
C VAL A 243 12.53 5.30 -8.27
N PHE A 244 13.23 4.89 -9.33
CA PHE A 244 12.66 4.06 -10.39
C PHE A 244 12.72 2.59 -10.03
N LEU A 245 11.56 1.95 -9.95
CA LEU A 245 11.40 0.55 -9.62
C LEU A 245 11.01 -0.25 -10.87
N PRO A 246 11.77 -1.29 -11.23
CA PRO A 246 11.47 -2.07 -12.43
C PRO A 246 10.20 -2.90 -12.25
N THR A 247 9.38 -2.92 -13.29
CA THR A 247 8.21 -3.79 -13.45
C THR A 247 8.09 -4.27 -14.90
N SER A 248 7.01 -4.98 -15.23
CA SER A 248 6.70 -5.42 -16.58
C SER A 248 5.22 -5.19 -16.89
N TRP A 249 4.88 -5.19 -18.19
CA TRP A 249 3.49 -5.06 -18.64
C TRP A 249 2.54 -6.12 -18.05
N SER A 250 3.05 -7.33 -17.74
CA SER A 250 2.26 -8.40 -17.13
C SER A 250 2.09 -8.24 -15.62
N ASN A 251 3.06 -7.62 -14.94
CA ASN A 251 3.06 -7.46 -13.48
C ASN A 251 2.47 -6.13 -13.01
N LEU A 252 2.29 -5.17 -13.91
CA LEU A 252 1.78 -3.82 -13.64
C LEU A 252 0.61 -3.77 -12.66
N ILE A 253 -0.39 -4.64 -12.82
CA ILE A 253 -1.58 -4.65 -11.94
C ILE A 253 -1.25 -5.24 -10.56
N THR A 254 -0.46 -6.31 -10.52
CA THR A 254 -0.06 -6.97 -9.27
C THR A 254 0.86 -6.08 -8.44
N ASP A 255 1.82 -5.41 -9.07
CA ASP A 255 2.74 -4.50 -8.40
C ASP A 255 2.03 -3.26 -7.87
N LEU A 256 1.02 -2.76 -8.59
CA LEU A 256 0.16 -1.67 -8.12
C LEU A 256 -0.65 -2.09 -6.89
N SER A 257 -1.27 -3.27 -6.93
CA SER A 257 -2.09 -3.79 -5.82
C SER A 257 -1.29 -4.19 -4.58
N SER A 258 0.03 -4.35 -4.70
CA SER A 258 0.95 -4.59 -3.58
C SER A 258 1.69 -3.33 -3.13
N GLU A 259 1.27 -2.16 -3.63
CA GLU A 259 1.81 -0.85 -3.26
C GLU A 259 3.33 -0.74 -3.40
N ARG A 260 3.90 -1.49 -4.37
CA ARG A 260 5.35 -1.48 -4.61
C ARG A 260 5.87 -0.13 -5.10
N PHE A 261 4.99 0.72 -5.65
CA PHE A 261 5.29 2.06 -6.12
C PHE A 261 4.09 2.99 -5.91
N ASP A 262 4.34 4.29 -5.82
CA ASP A 262 3.31 5.33 -5.59
C ASP A 262 2.60 5.71 -6.88
N ILE A 263 3.32 5.64 -8.00
CA ILE A 263 2.83 5.97 -9.34
C ILE A 263 3.57 5.14 -10.39
N MET A 264 2.91 4.83 -11.49
CA MET A 264 3.50 4.18 -12.64
C MET A 264 3.53 5.11 -13.86
N MET A 265 4.73 5.28 -14.42
CA MET A 265 5.02 6.18 -15.53
C MET A 265 5.89 5.40 -16.55
N SER A 266 5.25 4.99 -17.64
CA SER A 266 5.89 4.15 -18.68
C SER A 266 5.09 4.11 -20.01
N GLY A 267 4.47 5.20 -20.45
CA GLY A 267 3.69 5.25 -21.70
C GLY A 267 2.37 4.49 -21.63
N ILE A 268 1.73 4.47 -20.47
CA ILE A 268 0.57 3.63 -20.19
C ILE A 268 -0.68 4.18 -20.87
N SER A 269 -1.32 3.38 -21.74
CA SER A 269 -2.61 3.77 -22.33
C SER A 269 -3.73 3.89 -21.28
N LYS A 270 -4.54 4.94 -21.36
CA LYS A 270 -5.78 5.13 -20.59
C LYS A 270 -6.82 4.09 -21.00
N GLN A 271 -7.30 3.29 -20.05
CA GLN A 271 -8.18 2.14 -20.32
C GLN A 271 -9.11 1.84 -19.13
N LEU A 272 -10.41 1.67 -19.38
CA LEU A 272 -11.40 1.40 -18.33
C LEU A 272 -11.09 0.14 -17.50
N PHE A 273 -10.48 -0.88 -18.10
CA PHE A 273 -10.14 -2.10 -17.35
C PHE A 273 -9.01 -1.86 -16.32
N ARG A 274 -8.12 -0.87 -16.54
CA ARG A 274 -7.09 -0.47 -15.57
C ARG A 274 -7.70 0.36 -14.44
N GLN A 275 -8.73 1.15 -14.73
CA GLN A 275 -9.49 1.90 -13.71
C GLN A 275 -10.22 0.99 -12.71
N ARG A 276 -10.43 -0.29 -13.03
CA ARG A 276 -11.03 -1.24 -12.08
C ARG A 276 -10.13 -1.55 -10.89
N VAL A 277 -8.83 -1.27 -10.96
CA VAL A 277 -7.86 -1.66 -9.91
C VAL A 277 -6.96 -0.52 -9.46
N GLY A 278 -6.97 0.61 -10.16
CA GLY A 278 -6.25 1.83 -9.78
C GLY A 278 -6.89 3.09 -10.35
N LEU A 279 -6.34 4.25 -10.01
CA LEU A 279 -6.73 5.53 -10.60
C LEU A 279 -5.78 5.89 -11.74
N GLN A 280 -6.27 6.64 -12.71
CA GLN A 280 -5.46 7.14 -13.81
C GLN A 280 -5.47 8.66 -13.82
N SER A 281 -4.32 9.27 -14.07
CA SER A 281 -4.24 10.72 -14.24
C SER A 281 -5.07 11.20 -15.44
N ASP A 282 -5.16 12.50 -15.58
CA ASP A 282 -5.48 13.13 -16.84
C ASP A 282 -4.47 12.79 -17.93
N ILE A 283 -4.88 13.01 -19.18
CA ILE A 283 -4.10 12.60 -20.33
C ILE A 283 -2.97 13.60 -20.57
N TYR A 284 -1.76 13.09 -20.84
CA TYR A 284 -0.61 13.93 -21.20
C TYR A 284 -0.22 13.77 -22.67
N LEU A 285 -0.79 12.78 -23.36
CA LEU A 285 -0.61 12.56 -24.79
C LEU A 285 -1.88 11.95 -25.38
N GLU A 286 -2.44 12.58 -26.41
CA GLU A 286 -3.35 11.93 -27.34
C GLU A 286 -2.56 11.13 -28.38
N ASP A 287 -3.00 9.92 -28.64
CA ASP A 287 -2.26 8.95 -29.47
C ASP A 287 -3.26 8.08 -30.26
N GLY A 288 -2.75 7.06 -30.92
CA GLY A 288 -3.56 6.04 -31.56
C GLY A 288 -2.70 5.01 -32.26
N LYS A 289 -3.33 3.91 -32.67
CA LYS A 289 -2.65 2.87 -33.44
C LYS A 289 -2.46 3.33 -34.89
N THR A 290 -1.27 3.13 -35.44
CA THR A 290 -0.99 3.31 -36.87
C THR A 290 -0.01 2.25 -37.37
N PRO A 291 -0.14 1.80 -38.62
CA PRO A 291 0.79 0.85 -39.21
C PRO A 291 2.15 1.47 -39.57
N ILE A 292 3.19 0.66 -39.43
CA ILE A 292 4.56 0.91 -39.89
C ILE A 292 5.05 -0.26 -40.73
N SER A 293 5.72 0.05 -41.84
CA SER A 293 6.36 -0.93 -42.73
C SER A 293 7.64 -0.36 -43.34
N LEU A 294 8.34 -1.15 -44.16
CA LEU A 294 9.32 -0.61 -45.10
C LEU A 294 8.67 0.42 -46.03
N CYS A 295 9.35 1.53 -46.29
CA CYS A 295 8.85 2.61 -47.17
C CYS A 295 8.50 2.09 -48.58
N ALA A 296 9.28 1.14 -49.12
CA ALA A 296 9.01 0.50 -50.40
C ALA A 296 7.68 -0.27 -50.46
N LYS A 297 7.08 -0.59 -49.30
CA LYS A 297 5.79 -1.29 -49.19
C LYS A 297 4.65 -0.40 -48.68
N LYS A 298 4.87 0.91 -48.56
CA LYS A 298 3.90 1.85 -47.97
C LYS A 298 2.50 1.74 -48.58
N GLU A 299 2.41 1.77 -49.91
CA GLU A 299 1.13 1.71 -50.64
C GLU A 299 0.44 0.34 -50.54
N ARG A 300 1.20 -0.72 -50.25
CA ARG A 300 0.66 -2.08 -50.05
C ARG A 300 -0.05 -2.20 -48.71
N TYR A 301 0.27 -1.36 -47.72
CA TYR A 301 -0.24 -1.46 -46.35
C TYR A 301 -0.89 -0.18 -45.84
N ASP A 302 -1.46 0.64 -46.73
CA ASP A 302 -2.07 1.95 -46.40
C ASP A 302 -3.53 1.88 -45.90
N SER A 303 -4.04 0.69 -45.61
CA SER A 303 -5.38 0.48 -45.05
C SER A 303 -5.50 -0.90 -44.40
N LEU A 304 -6.41 -1.04 -43.42
CA LEU A 304 -6.69 -2.33 -42.77
C LEU A 304 -7.08 -3.42 -43.77
N ALA A 305 -7.87 -3.09 -44.79
CA ALA A 305 -8.31 -4.04 -45.80
C ALA A 305 -7.16 -4.59 -46.66
N LYS A 306 -6.10 -3.80 -46.88
CA LYS A 306 -4.89 -4.26 -47.58
C LYS A 306 -3.92 -5.01 -46.66
N ILE A 307 -3.87 -4.64 -45.38
CA ILE A 307 -3.08 -5.35 -44.35
C ILE A 307 -3.67 -6.74 -44.08
N ASP A 308 -5.00 -6.85 -43.97
CA ASP A 308 -5.68 -8.11 -43.63
C ASP A 308 -5.83 -9.03 -44.84
N LYS A 309 -4.69 -9.52 -45.35
CA LYS A 309 -4.60 -10.45 -46.47
C LYS A 309 -3.80 -11.70 -46.09
N PRO A 310 -4.15 -12.91 -46.59
CA PRO A 310 -3.48 -14.17 -46.22
C PRO A 310 -1.97 -14.23 -46.48
N ASP A 311 -1.48 -13.42 -47.42
CA ASP A 311 -0.06 -13.33 -47.79
C ASP A 311 0.73 -12.32 -46.95
N THR A 312 0.07 -11.48 -46.15
CA THR A 312 0.72 -10.50 -45.28
C THR A 312 1.32 -11.16 -44.04
N ARG A 313 2.61 -10.93 -43.78
CA ARG A 313 3.30 -11.33 -42.54
C ARG A 313 3.26 -10.18 -41.54
N MET A 314 2.27 -10.20 -40.67
CA MET A 314 2.14 -9.19 -39.62
C MET A 314 2.97 -9.58 -38.40
N ILE A 315 3.56 -8.59 -37.73
CA ILE A 315 4.22 -8.78 -36.44
C ILE A 315 3.61 -7.87 -35.38
N VAL A 316 3.52 -8.38 -34.14
CA VAL A 316 3.01 -7.62 -33.00
C VAL A 316 3.74 -8.04 -31.74
N ASN A 317 3.97 -7.11 -30.81
CA ASN A 317 4.57 -7.43 -29.52
C ASN A 317 3.58 -8.21 -28.63
N LYS A 318 4.13 -9.09 -27.80
CA LYS A 318 3.38 -9.96 -26.90
C LYS A 318 2.69 -9.14 -25.81
N GLY A 319 1.39 -9.34 -25.69
CA GLY A 319 0.54 -8.74 -24.67
C GLY A 319 0.13 -7.29 -24.97
N GLY A 320 -0.47 -6.66 -23.97
CA GLY A 320 -0.83 -5.25 -24.02
C GLY A 320 -1.94 -4.89 -25.01
N THR A 321 -1.92 -3.64 -25.47
CA THR A 321 -2.97 -3.05 -26.32
C THR A 321 -2.75 -3.28 -27.81
N ASN A 322 -1.50 -3.45 -28.25
CA ASN A 322 -1.16 -3.77 -29.64
C ASN A 322 -1.73 -5.12 -30.06
N GLN A 323 -1.39 -6.20 -29.32
CA GLN A 323 -1.91 -7.53 -29.61
C GLN A 323 -3.45 -7.58 -29.57
N ARG A 324 -4.07 -6.96 -28.56
CA ARG A 324 -5.54 -6.86 -28.47
C ARG A 324 -6.18 -6.17 -29.67
N PHE A 325 -5.55 -5.10 -30.18
CA PHE A 325 -6.04 -4.42 -31.38
C PHE A 325 -5.94 -5.34 -32.60
N VAL A 326 -4.82 -6.03 -32.78
CA VAL A 326 -4.61 -6.98 -33.88
C VAL A 326 -5.61 -8.13 -33.81
N ASP A 327 -5.73 -8.79 -32.66
CA ASP A 327 -6.67 -9.90 -32.45
C ASP A 327 -8.12 -9.48 -32.74
N ALA A 328 -8.49 -8.24 -32.40
CA ALA A 328 -9.82 -7.71 -32.65
C ALA A 328 -10.09 -7.39 -34.13
N ASN A 329 -9.11 -6.89 -34.88
CA ASN A 329 -9.33 -6.27 -36.20
C ASN A 329 -8.74 -7.04 -37.40
N ILE A 330 -7.78 -7.94 -37.19
CA ILE A 330 -7.08 -8.69 -38.24
C ILE A 330 -7.50 -10.16 -38.17
N LYS A 331 -7.96 -10.73 -39.29
CA LYS A 331 -8.60 -12.07 -39.34
C LYS A 331 -7.96 -13.03 -40.34
N GLN A 332 -7.22 -12.51 -41.31
CA GLN A 332 -6.68 -13.25 -42.44
C GLN A 332 -5.14 -13.23 -42.48
N ALA A 333 -4.51 -12.14 -42.07
CA ALA A 333 -3.04 -12.03 -42.11
C ALA A 333 -2.35 -13.05 -41.19
N LYS A 334 -1.10 -13.42 -41.54
CA LYS A 334 -0.27 -14.30 -40.71
C LYS A 334 0.37 -13.48 -39.59
N ILE A 335 -0.11 -13.65 -38.37
CA ILE A 335 0.35 -12.88 -37.20
C ILE A 335 1.48 -13.63 -36.48
N THR A 336 2.62 -12.96 -36.32
CA THR A 336 3.72 -13.41 -35.47
C THR A 336 3.75 -12.57 -34.19
N VAL A 337 3.70 -13.23 -33.04
CA VAL A 337 3.81 -12.56 -31.73
C VAL A 337 5.27 -12.56 -31.28
N HIS A 338 5.84 -11.37 -31.14
CA HIS A 338 7.24 -11.15 -30.78
C HIS A 338 7.37 -10.81 -29.28
N SER A 339 8.36 -11.39 -28.60
CA SER A 339 8.49 -11.27 -27.13
C SER A 339 9.15 -9.97 -26.66
N SER A 340 9.97 -9.33 -27.49
CA SER A 340 10.71 -8.10 -27.16
C SER A 340 10.11 -6.89 -27.86
N ASN A 341 9.86 -5.82 -27.11
CA ASN A 341 9.45 -4.51 -27.63
C ASN A 341 10.62 -3.76 -28.29
N VAL A 342 11.86 -4.10 -27.93
CA VAL A 342 13.07 -3.42 -28.42
C VAL A 342 13.49 -3.94 -29.81
N THR A 343 13.44 -5.26 -30.01
CA THR A 343 14.00 -5.87 -31.23
C THR A 343 12.96 -6.16 -32.32
N ILE A 344 11.69 -5.81 -32.10
CA ILE A 344 10.59 -6.12 -33.02
C ILE A 344 10.70 -5.35 -34.35
N PHE A 345 11.22 -4.12 -34.34
CA PHE A 345 11.35 -3.29 -35.54
C PHE A 345 12.41 -3.83 -36.52
N GLN A 346 13.43 -4.51 -36.01
CA GLN A 346 14.47 -5.14 -36.80
C GLN A 346 13.91 -6.28 -37.67
N GLU A 347 12.78 -6.89 -37.29
CA GLU A 347 12.08 -7.86 -38.14
C GLU A 347 11.49 -7.21 -39.39
N LEU A 348 11.04 -5.95 -39.30
CA LEU A 348 10.58 -5.18 -40.46
C LEU A 348 11.76 -4.76 -41.34
N ILE A 349 12.82 -4.23 -40.72
CA ILE A 349 14.05 -3.77 -41.42
C ILE A 349 14.71 -4.94 -42.16
N ALA A 350 14.82 -6.10 -41.50
CA ALA A 350 15.36 -7.32 -42.10
C ALA A 350 14.38 -8.01 -43.07
N ASN A 351 13.21 -7.39 -43.33
CA ASN A 351 12.19 -7.90 -44.24
C ASN A 351 11.66 -9.31 -43.87
N ARG A 352 11.74 -9.69 -42.59
CA ARG A 352 11.19 -10.93 -42.03
C ARG A 352 9.70 -10.80 -41.68
N ALA A 353 9.26 -9.58 -41.38
CA ALA A 353 7.85 -9.19 -41.31
C ALA A 353 7.56 -8.06 -42.31
N ASP A 354 6.28 -7.87 -42.62
CA ASP A 354 5.83 -6.88 -43.61
C ASP A 354 5.29 -5.61 -42.98
N VAL A 355 4.50 -5.73 -41.89
CA VAL A 355 3.83 -4.61 -41.24
C VAL A 355 3.62 -4.89 -39.76
N MET A 356 3.70 -3.83 -38.95
CA MET A 356 3.32 -3.82 -37.54
C MET A 356 2.29 -2.71 -37.32
N ILE A 357 1.28 -2.94 -36.47
CA ILE A 357 0.37 -1.89 -36.00
C ILE A 357 0.73 -1.59 -34.54
N THR A 358 1.14 -0.35 -34.28
CA THR A 358 1.57 0.10 -32.95
C THR A 358 1.18 1.55 -32.69
N ASP A 359 1.51 2.09 -31.53
CA ASP A 359 1.24 3.47 -31.14
C ASP A 359 1.97 4.47 -32.04
N ARG A 360 1.29 5.56 -32.45
CA ARG A 360 1.82 6.54 -33.42
C ARG A 360 3.13 7.17 -32.94
N VAL A 361 3.24 7.46 -31.66
CA VAL A 361 4.47 8.01 -31.06
C VAL A 361 5.69 7.08 -31.30
N GLU A 362 5.47 5.76 -31.22
CA GLU A 362 6.52 4.78 -31.49
C GLU A 362 6.86 4.76 -32.98
N VAL A 363 5.86 4.86 -33.85
CA VAL A 363 6.09 4.98 -35.31
C VAL A 363 6.86 6.27 -35.66
N GLN A 364 6.51 7.40 -35.05
CA GLN A 364 7.22 8.67 -35.25
C GLN A 364 8.71 8.52 -34.90
N LEU A 365 9.01 7.97 -33.72
CA LEU A 365 10.38 7.70 -33.29
C LEU A 365 11.11 6.76 -34.25
N GLN A 366 10.49 5.63 -34.60
CA GLN A 366 11.16 4.59 -35.41
C GLN A 366 11.44 5.06 -36.83
N THR A 367 10.53 5.84 -37.43
CA THR A 367 10.77 6.44 -38.76
C THR A 367 11.83 7.54 -38.74
N LYS A 368 12.02 8.23 -37.61
CA LYS A 368 13.13 9.19 -37.41
C LYS A 368 14.49 8.48 -37.27
N LYS A 369 14.52 7.33 -36.58
CA LYS A 369 15.73 6.51 -36.39
C LYS A 369 16.10 5.69 -37.63
N HIS A 370 15.12 5.21 -38.37
CA HIS A 370 15.27 4.26 -39.48
C HIS A 370 14.58 4.82 -40.73
N THR A 371 15.37 5.46 -41.60
CA THR A 371 14.88 6.11 -42.83
C THR A 371 14.21 5.15 -43.82
N GLU A 372 14.44 3.85 -43.70
CA GLU A 372 13.83 2.79 -44.47
C GLU A 372 12.42 2.40 -43.99
N LEU A 373 12.03 2.80 -42.78
CA LEU A 373 10.70 2.58 -42.22
C LEU A 373 9.81 3.80 -42.45
N CYS A 374 8.54 3.56 -42.74
CA CYS A 374 7.53 4.58 -42.96
C CYS A 374 6.23 4.22 -42.25
N SER A 375 5.55 5.24 -41.69
CA SER A 375 4.11 5.13 -41.41
C SER A 375 3.37 4.94 -42.73
N THR A 376 2.46 3.97 -42.78
CA THR A 376 1.73 3.66 -44.01
C THR A 376 0.37 4.35 -44.08
N MET A 377 -0.07 5.00 -42.99
CA MET A 377 -1.35 5.70 -42.93
C MET A 377 -1.21 7.09 -42.31
N PRO A 378 -1.87 8.13 -42.87
CA PRO A 378 -1.79 9.47 -42.30
C PRO A 378 -2.53 9.57 -40.96
N ASN A 379 -3.63 8.83 -40.80
CA ASN A 379 -4.55 8.93 -39.65
C ASN A 379 -4.41 7.74 -38.69
N ASN A 380 -4.88 7.94 -37.46
CA ASN A 380 -4.97 6.86 -36.48
C ASN A 380 -6.11 5.91 -36.82
N LEU A 381 -5.88 4.63 -36.53
CA LEU A 381 -6.89 3.57 -36.63
C LEU A 381 -7.87 3.58 -35.47
N ASN A 382 -7.49 4.17 -34.34
CA ASN A 382 -8.34 4.38 -33.18
C ASN A 382 -7.90 5.61 -32.38
N TYR A 383 -8.75 6.03 -31.45
CA TYR A 383 -8.33 6.94 -30.39
C TYR A 383 -7.63 6.16 -29.28
N SER A 384 -6.49 6.65 -28.83
CA SER A 384 -5.89 6.25 -27.56
C SER A 384 -5.30 7.50 -26.87
N ALA A 385 -5.00 7.37 -25.58
CA ALA A 385 -4.35 8.42 -24.84
C ALA A 385 -3.43 7.80 -23.78
N LYS A 386 -2.41 8.54 -23.37
CA LYS A 386 -1.48 8.13 -22.31
C LYS A 386 -1.79 8.86 -21.01
N ALA A 387 -1.71 8.14 -19.90
CA ALA A 387 -1.93 8.63 -18.55
C ALA A 387 -1.06 7.84 -17.57
N PHE A 388 -0.78 8.42 -16.41
CA PHE A 388 -0.12 7.71 -15.32
C PHE A 388 -1.12 6.85 -14.57
N LEU A 389 -0.64 5.77 -13.93
CA LEU A 389 -1.47 4.84 -13.17
C LEU A 389 -1.01 4.86 -11.70
N MET A 390 -1.94 4.93 -10.76
CA MET A 390 -1.65 5.03 -9.33
C MET A 390 -2.67 4.26 -8.50
N GLY A 391 -2.37 4.13 -7.20
CA GLY A 391 -3.26 3.48 -6.23
C GLY A 391 -4.62 4.18 -6.12
N ARG A 392 -5.55 3.61 -5.34
CA ARG A 392 -6.88 4.19 -5.13
C ARG A 392 -6.87 5.29 -4.07
N ASP A 393 -6.08 6.33 -4.33
CA ASP A 393 -5.94 7.50 -3.49
C ASP A 393 -6.36 8.75 -4.28
N PRO A 394 -7.56 9.31 -4.03
CA PRO A 394 -8.05 10.47 -4.74
C PRO A 394 -7.29 11.77 -4.40
N ILE A 395 -6.69 11.87 -3.21
CA ILE A 395 -5.91 13.05 -2.80
C ILE A 395 -4.62 13.08 -3.63
N TRP A 396 -3.96 11.93 -3.74
CA TRP A 396 -2.77 11.80 -4.58
C TRP A 396 -3.08 12.04 -6.06
N LYS A 397 -4.19 11.47 -6.55
CA LYS A 397 -4.63 11.69 -7.93
C LYS A 397 -4.85 13.17 -8.26
N GLU A 398 -5.54 13.89 -7.38
CA GLU A 398 -5.81 15.33 -7.55
C GLU A 398 -4.52 16.13 -7.66
N TYR A 399 -3.53 15.85 -6.80
CA TYR A 399 -2.22 16.51 -6.88
C TYR A 399 -1.53 16.24 -8.22
N VAL A 400 -1.52 14.98 -8.67
CA VAL A 400 -0.90 14.59 -9.94
C VAL A 400 -1.59 15.28 -11.12
N ASP A 401 -2.92 15.35 -11.13
CA ASP A 401 -3.67 16.01 -12.20
C ASP A 401 -3.40 17.52 -12.22
N ALA A 402 -3.43 18.19 -11.07
CA ALA A 402 -3.14 19.61 -10.97
C ALA A 402 -1.70 19.92 -11.42
N TRP A 403 -0.72 19.12 -10.99
CA TRP A 403 0.66 19.24 -11.46
C TRP A 403 0.77 19.03 -12.98
N LEU A 404 0.07 18.04 -13.51
CA LEU A 404 0.11 17.72 -14.93
C LEU A 404 -0.52 18.83 -15.76
N GLU A 405 -1.68 19.36 -15.34
CA GLU A 405 -2.33 20.49 -16.00
C GLU A 405 -1.37 21.69 -16.07
N LEU A 406 -0.76 22.07 -14.95
CA LEU A 406 0.19 23.18 -14.89
C LEU A 406 1.41 22.93 -15.80
N SER A 407 1.97 21.71 -15.78
CA SER A 407 3.11 21.31 -16.61
C SER A 407 2.81 21.26 -18.11
N ILE A 408 1.54 21.03 -18.49
CA ILE A 408 1.09 21.12 -19.87
C ILE A 408 0.98 22.60 -20.26
N LYS A 409 0.38 23.44 -19.41
CA LYS A 409 0.13 24.86 -19.70
C LYS A 409 1.40 25.70 -19.75
N ASP A 410 2.41 25.36 -18.94
CA ASP A 410 3.70 26.06 -18.95
C ASP A 410 4.65 25.58 -20.07
N GLY A 411 4.24 24.58 -20.87
CA GLY A 411 5.01 24.04 -21.99
C GLY A 411 6.09 23.02 -21.61
N SER A 412 6.23 22.68 -20.33
CA SER A 412 7.23 21.70 -19.86
C SER A 412 7.05 20.34 -20.52
N VAL A 413 5.81 19.85 -20.60
CA VAL A 413 5.51 18.56 -21.24
C VAL A 413 5.92 18.61 -22.72
N SER A 414 5.49 19.64 -23.46
CA SER A 414 5.85 19.77 -24.88
C SER A 414 7.35 19.86 -25.12
N ASN A 415 8.09 20.57 -24.26
CA ASN A 415 9.55 20.66 -24.36
C ASN A 415 10.24 19.31 -24.16
N ILE A 416 9.75 18.50 -23.20
CA ILE A 416 10.25 17.13 -23.00
C ILE A 416 9.97 16.29 -24.24
N PHE A 417 8.74 16.31 -24.78
CA PHE A 417 8.42 15.56 -26.00
C PHE A 417 9.33 15.96 -27.17
N ASN A 418 9.52 17.25 -27.42
CA ASN A 418 10.40 17.74 -28.50
C ASN A 418 11.88 17.31 -28.34
N HIS A 419 12.32 16.99 -27.12
CA HIS A 419 13.66 16.47 -26.89
C HIS A 419 13.80 15.03 -27.44
N TYR A 420 12.75 14.21 -27.31
CA TYR A 420 12.79 12.79 -27.69
C TYR A 420 12.26 12.48 -29.08
N ILE A 421 11.21 13.18 -29.56
CA ILE A 421 10.53 12.88 -30.83
C ILE A 421 10.64 14.00 -31.86
#